data_AF-A0A7S1ZC89-F1
#
_entry.id   AF-A0A7S1ZC89-F1
#
_cell.length_a   1.000
_cell.length_b   1.000
_cell.length_c   1.000
_cell.angle_alpha   90.00
_cell.angle_beta   90.00
_cell.angle_gamma   90.00
#
_symmetry.space_group_name_H-M   'P 1'
#
loop_
_entity.id
_entity.type
_entity.pdbx_description
1 polymer ?
#
loop_
_entity_poly.entity_id
_entity_poly.type
_entity_poly.pdbx_seq_one_letter_code
_entity_poly.pdbx_strand_id
1 'polypeptide(L)'
;SALFVSNALKLILETSPNLLSRKPFTMEDYLSAVKSSEHFFSGLDTHDIFPSFKGTPDSKQIYEMRTRCTHNLDIVGRYLRAMLIELYVLSAISVLTGEDVSMMFFWEDDSFLLEDETQIRYRSHDFWKPADSEEACSILSHPPSNIDEEVYGLLKSFKSHVAAFLYKTLGDNGIENSLLSPTATTFPMIKGSAKGLLETIPKCAVEYIMTHCAERSNITAREDKVLE
;
A
#
# COMPACT_ATOMS: atom_id res chain seq x y z
N SER A 1 -5.42 11.38 -19.29
CA SER A 1 -4.57 10.33 -18.69
C SER A 1 -4.82 10.21 -17.20
N ALA A 2 -4.58 11.28 -16.41
CA ALA A 2 -4.86 11.38 -14.98
C ALA A 2 -6.21 10.78 -14.56
N LEU A 3 -7.27 11.30 -15.18
CA LEU A 3 -8.65 10.96 -14.86
C LEU A 3 -8.96 9.48 -15.10
N PHE A 4 -8.37 8.87 -16.12
CA PHE A 4 -8.54 7.43 -16.35
C PHE A 4 -7.94 6.63 -15.20
N VAL A 5 -6.69 6.91 -14.84
CA VAL A 5 -5.99 6.20 -13.75
C VAL A 5 -6.67 6.45 -12.41
N SER A 6 -7.04 7.70 -12.11
CA SER A 6 -7.78 8.06 -10.90
C SER A 6 -9.14 7.35 -10.81
N ASN A 7 -9.91 7.33 -11.91
CA ASN A 7 -11.20 6.64 -11.94
C ASN A 7 -11.05 5.11 -11.88
N ALA A 8 -10.03 4.54 -12.53
CA ALA A 8 -9.75 3.11 -12.44
C ALA A 8 -9.39 2.69 -11.01
N LEU A 9 -8.56 3.50 -10.32
CA LEU A 9 -8.23 3.27 -8.91
C LEU A 9 -9.48 3.35 -8.03
N LYS A 10 -10.30 4.40 -8.19
CA LYS A 10 -11.58 4.54 -7.47
C LYS A 10 -12.49 3.34 -7.71
N LEU A 11 -12.64 2.92 -8.97
CA LEU A 11 -13.46 1.77 -9.32
C LEU A 11 -12.97 0.49 -8.65
N ILE A 12 -11.67 0.24 -8.56
CA ILE A 12 -11.16 -0.97 -7.91
C ILE A 12 -11.46 -0.97 -6.41
N LEU A 13 -11.36 0.18 -5.76
CA LEU A 13 -11.72 0.33 -4.35
C LEU A 13 -13.23 0.18 -4.14
N GLU A 14 -14.01 0.80 -5.03
CA GLU A 14 -15.48 0.74 -5.07
C GLU A 14 -16.05 -0.60 -5.56
N THR A 15 -15.23 -1.49 -6.10
CA THR A 15 -15.65 -2.83 -6.56
C THR A 15 -15.00 -3.94 -5.75
N SER A 16 -14.19 -3.61 -4.76
CA SER A 16 -13.66 -4.58 -3.79
C SER A 16 -14.74 -4.84 -2.72
N PRO A 17 -15.56 -5.90 -2.84
CA PRO A 17 -16.73 -6.11 -1.97
C PRO A 17 -16.35 -6.20 -0.49
N ASN A 18 -15.14 -6.66 -0.20
CA ASN A 18 -14.63 -6.78 1.16
C ASN A 18 -14.28 -5.42 1.78
N LEU A 19 -13.75 -4.49 0.98
CA LEU A 19 -13.45 -3.11 1.42
C LEU A 19 -14.70 -2.25 1.56
N LEU A 20 -15.78 -2.59 0.84
CA LEU A 20 -17.07 -1.90 0.90
C LEU A 20 -18.01 -2.43 1.97
N SER A 21 -17.81 -3.67 2.41
CA SER A 21 -18.69 -4.27 3.39
C SER A 21 -18.45 -3.62 4.77
N ARG A 22 -19.53 -3.26 5.49
CA ARG A 22 -19.45 -2.84 6.91
C ARG A 22 -19.03 -3.99 7.85
N LYS A 23 -18.51 -5.08 7.32
CA LYS A 23 -18.02 -6.21 8.10
C LYS A 23 -16.53 -6.02 8.35
N PRO A 24 -15.98 -6.56 9.46
CA PRO A 24 -14.53 -6.64 9.60
C PRO A 24 -13.97 -7.41 8.40
N PHE A 25 -13.08 -6.78 7.64
CA PHE A 25 -12.34 -7.42 6.57
C PHE A 25 -11.03 -7.98 7.11
N THR A 26 -10.59 -9.11 6.57
CA THR A 26 -9.36 -9.77 7.00
C THR A 26 -8.14 -9.21 6.27
N MET A 27 -6.94 -9.49 6.79
CA MET A 27 -5.68 -9.21 6.08
C MET A 27 -5.64 -9.90 4.71
N GLU A 28 -6.23 -11.09 4.60
CA GLU A 28 -6.37 -11.84 3.34
C GLU A 28 -7.21 -11.08 2.32
N ASP A 29 -8.36 -10.55 2.76
CA ASP A 29 -9.29 -9.84 1.90
C ASP A 29 -8.64 -8.61 1.26
N TYR A 30 -7.84 -7.89 2.04
CA TYR A 30 -7.13 -6.72 1.56
C TYR A 30 -5.93 -7.05 0.69
N LEU A 31 -5.14 -8.05 1.08
CA LEU A 31 -4.04 -8.53 0.24
C LEU A 31 -4.55 -8.97 -1.13
N SER A 32 -5.67 -9.68 -1.17
CA SER A 32 -6.35 -10.09 -2.41
C SER A 32 -6.77 -8.88 -3.24
N ALA A 33 -7.35 -7.84 -2.62
CA ALA A 33 -7.75 -6.61 -3.30
C ALA A 33 -6.54 -5.87 -3.89
N VAL A 34 -5.48 -5.66 -3.10
CA VAL A 34 -4.26 -4.95 -3.56
C VAL A 34 -3.56 -5.75 -4.66
N LYS A 35 -3.48 -7.08 -4.53
CA LYS A 35 -2.85 -7.96 -5.55
C LYS A 35 -3.63 -7.94 -6.87
N SER A 36 -4.97 -7.95 -6.79
CA SER A 36 -5.83 -7.85 -7.97
C SER A 36 -5.69 -6.48 -8.64
N SER A 37 -5.57 -5.42 -7.84
CA SER A 37 -5.30 -4.06 -8.32
C SER A 37 -3.97 -3.99 -9.07
N GLU A 38 -2.91 -4.52 -8.46
CA GLU A 38 -1.56 -4.52 -9.04
C GLU A 38 -1.54 -5.26 -10.36
N HIS A 39 -2.16 -6.45 -10.41
CA HIS A 39 -2.24 -7.25 -11.63
C HIS A 39 -3.00 -6.53 -12.74
N PHE A 40 -4.12 -5.87 -12.40
CA PHE A 40 -4.89 -5.07 -13.35
C PHE A 40 -4.05 -3.94 -13.94
N PHE A 41 -3.44 -3.09 -13.11
CA PHE A 41 -2.68 -1.93 -13.59
C PHE A 41 -1.41 -2.33 -14.36
N SER A 42 -0.71 -3.37 -13.91
CA SER A 42 0.46 -3.92 -14.60
C SER A 42 0.12 -4.54 -15.96
N GLY A 43 -1.14 -4.94 -16.19
CA GLY A 43 -1.61 -5.52 -17.44
C GLY A 43 -2.20 -4.53 -18.46
N LEU A 44 -2.32 -3.24 -18.11
CA LEU A 44 -2.93 -2.25 -18.99
C LEU A 44 -1.99 -1.79 -20.11
N ASP A 45 -2.44 -1.93 -21.36
CA ASP A 45 -1.79 -1.29 -22.51
C ASP A 45 -2.42 0.08 -22.81
N THR A 46 -1.60 1.12 -22.84
CA THR A 46 -2.07 2.49 -23.19
C THR A 46 -2.55 2.61 -24.64
N HIS A 47 -2.17 1.67 -25.51
CA HIS A 47 -2.72 1.57 -26.86
C HIS A 47 -4.20 1.20 -26.87
N ASP A 48 -4.63 0.36 -25.94
CA ASP A 48 -6.04 -0.06 -25.80
C ASP A 48 -6.89 0.98 -25.06
N ILE A 49 -6.26 1.79 -24.19
CA ILE A 49 -6.94 2.84 -23.42
C ILE A 49 -7.27 4.07 -24.29
N PHE A 50 -6.37 4.45 -25.20
CA PHE A 50 -6.53 5.63 -26.06
C PHE A 50 -6.55 5.26 -27.54
N PRO A 51 -7.70 4.76 -28.05
CA PRO A 51 -7.88 4.53 -29.48
C PRO A 51 -8.09 5.85 -30.23
N SER A 52 -7.63 5.91 -31.49
CA SER A 52 -7.98 6.99 -32.44
C SER A 52 -9.16 6.54 -33.28
N PHE A 53 -10.19 7.36 -33.42
CA PHE A 53 -11.25 7.13 -34.39
C PHE A 53 -11.29 8.26 -35.40
N LYS A 54 -11.16 7.92 -36.68
CA LYS A 54 -11.12 8.89 -37.80
C LYS A 54 -10.07 10.01 -37.62
N GLY A 55 -8.95 9.70 -36.97
CA GLY A 55 -7.88 10.67 -36.73
C GLY A 55 -8.12 11.62 -35.56
N THR A 56 -9.14 11.35 -34.74
CA THR A 56 -9.40 12.08 -33.49
C THR A 56 -9.33 11.13 -32.28
N PRO A 57 -8.54 11.43 -31.25
CA PRO A 57 -7.58 12.55 -31.16
C PRO A 57 -6.45 12.42 -32.19
N ASP A 58 -5.78 13.53 -32.49
CA ASP A 58 -4.68 13.52 -33.46
C ASP A 58 -3.48 12.73 -32.93
N SER A 59 -2.56 12.37 -33.83
CA SER A 59 -1.41 11.53 -33.49
C SER A 59 -0.51 12.10 -32.38
N LYS A 60 -0.37 13.43 -32.30
CA LYS A 60 0.44 14.10 -31.28
C LYS A 60 -0.27 14.06 -29.93
N GLN A 61 -1.57 14.35 -29.92
CA GLN A 61 -2.41 14.27 -28.72
C GLN A 61 -2.42 12.85 -28.14
N ILE A 62 -2.60 11.83 -28.99
CA ILE A 62 -2.58 10.43 -28.55
C ILE A 62 -1.21 10.06 -27.96
N TYR A 63 -0.13 10.48 -28.60
CA TYR A 63 1.21 10.23 -28.11
C TYR A 63 1.43 10.85 -26.71
N GLU A 64 1.03 12.11 -26.52
CA GLU A 64 1.10 12.79 -25.22
C GLU A 64 0.24 12.10 -24.15
N MET A 65 -0.98 11.70 -24.49
CA MET A 65 -1.89 10.99 -23.59
C MET A 65 -1.36 9.63 -23.17
N ARG A 66 -0.81 8.85 -24.12
CA ARG A 66 -0.20 7.54 -23.85
C ARG A 66 1.06 7.67 -23.01
N THR A 67 1.93 8.63 -23.32
CA THR A 67 3.15 8.88 -22.56
C THR A 67 2.83 9.20 -21.09
N ARG A 68 1.89 10.13 -20.86
CA ARG A 68 1.44 10.48 -19.49
C ARG A 68 0.78 9.31 -18.77
N CYS A 69 -0.07 8.55 -19.47
CA CYS A 69 -0.74 7.40 -18.87
C CYS A 69 0.26 6.31 -18.50
N THR A 70 1.23 6.02 -19.36
CA THR A 70 2.29 5.04 -19.09
C THR A 70 3.07 5.43 -17.83
N HIS A 71 3.43 6.70 -17.70
CA HIS A 71 4.10 7.21 -16.51
C HIS A 71 3.24 7.08 -15.24
N ASN A 72 1.95 7.43 -15.30
CA ASN A 72 1.05 7.29 -14.15
C ASN A 72 0.83 5.82 -13.77
N LEU A 73 0.69 4.91 -14.75
CA LEU A 73 0.55 3.47 -14.51
C LEU A 73 1.78 2.89 -13.83
N ASP A 74 2.98 3.31 -14.25
CA ASP A 74 4.24 2.92 -13.60
C ASP A 74 4.27 3.35 -12.14
N ILE A 75 3.92 4.60 -11.83
CA ILE A 75 3.87 5.10 -10.44
C ILE A 75 2.85 4.32 -9.60
N VAL A 76 1.65 4.09 -10.13
CA VAL A 76 0.61 3.31 -9.44
C VAL A 76 1.06 1.87 -9.20
N GLY A 77 1.74 1.25 -10.17
CA GLY A 77 2.31 -0.08 -10.02
C GLY A 77 3.33 -0.15 -8.89
N ARG A 78 4.28 0.80 -8.83
CA ARG A 78 5.27 0.89 -7.74
C ARG A 78 4.59 1.07 -6.38
N TYR A 79 3.58 1.92 -6.32
CA TYR A 79 2.78 2.16 -5.12
C TYR A 79 2.11 0.87 -4.62
N LEU A 80 1.40 0.15 -5.49
CA LEU A 80 0.70 -1.08 -5.14
C LEU A 80 1.68 -2.19 -4.73
N ARG A 81 2.85 -2.28 -5.36
CA ARG A 81 3.91 -3.21 -4.95
C ARG A 81 4.49 -2.87 -3.57
N ALA A 82 4.64 -1.58 -3.26
CA ALA A 82 5.05 -1.13 -1.92
C ALA A 82 4.02 -1.53 -0.84
N MET A 83 2.72 -1.44 -1.14
CA MET A 83 1.68 -1.93 -0.25
C MET A 83 1.69 -3.45 -0.12
N LEU A 84 1.88 -4.18 -1.23
CA LEU A 84 1.95 -5.64 -1.19
C LEU A 84 3.08 -6.11 -0.28
N ILE A 85 4.27 -5.53 -0.40
CA ILE A 85 5.39 -5.94 0.46
C ILE A 85 5.12 -5.66 1.92
N GLU A 86 4.50 -4.52 2.27
CA GLU A 86 4.05 -4.25 3.63
C GLU A 86 3.14 -5.38 4.15
N LEU A 87 2.11 -5.74 3.38
CA LEU A 87 1.15 -6.75 3.82
C LEU A 87 1.80 -8.11 4.02
N TYR A 88 2.73 -8.50 3.14
CA TYR A 88 3.48 -9.73 3.32
C TYR A 88 4.41 -9.67 4.54
N VAL A 89 5.06 -8.53 4.81
CA VAL A 89 5.92 -8.35 5.99
C VAL A 89 5.12 -8.44 7.28
N LEU A 90 3.99 -7.75 7.35
CA LEU A 90 3.10 -7.80 8.51
C LEU A 90 2.57 -9.22 8.72
N SER A 91 2.13 -9.89 7.66
CA SER A 91 1.71 -11.29 7.71
C SER A 91 2.83 -12.21 8.23
N ALA A 92 4.07 -12.00 7.77
CA ALA A 92 5.22 -12.79 8.17
C ALA A 92 5.56 -12.59 9.66
N ILE A 93 5.50 -11.35 10.14
CA ILE A 93 5.68 -11.02 11.56
C ILE A 93 4.59 -11.70 12.39
N SER A 94 3.31 -11.51 12.05
CA SER A 94 2.17 -12.11 12.77
C SER A 94 2.29 -13.63 12.90
N VAL A 95 2.65 -14.32 11.83
CA VAL A 95 2.81 -15.79 11.82
C VAL A 95 3.99 -16.27 12.67
N LEU A 96 5.05 -15.46 12.79
CA LEU A 96 6.23 -15.81 13.58
C LEU A 96 6.08 -15.45 15.06
N THR A 97 5.38 -14.35 15.38
CA THR A 97 5.10 -13.93 16.76
C THR A 97 3.92 -14.71 17.36
N GLY A 98 3.00 -15.21 16.53
CA GLY A 98 1.78 -15.86 16.96
C GLY A 98 0.68 -14.88 17.41
N GLU A 99 0.90 -13.57 17.19
CA GLU A 99 -0.09 -12.52 17.44
C GLU A 99 -0.77 -12.11 16.13
N ASP A 100 -2.10 -12.00 16.15
CA ASP A 100 -2.85 -11.46 15.01
C ASP A 100 -2.73 -9.93 15.03
N VAL A 101 -1.83 -9.39 14.22
CA VAL A 101 -1.69 -7.95 14.10
C VAL A 101 -2.79 -7.42 13.18
N SER A 102 -3.82 -6.81 13.77
CA SER A 102 -4.91 -6.19 13.01
C SER A 102 -4.38 -5.14 12.04
N MET A 103 -4.80 -5.22 10.78
CA MET A 103 -4.42 -4.23 9.77
C MET A 103 -4.87 -2.81 10.08
N MET A 104 -5.90 -2.63 10.91
CA MET A 104 -6.34 -1.31 11.37
C MET A 104 -5.23 -0.55 12.11
N PHE A 105 -4.20 -1.25 12.61
CA PHE A 105 -3.03 -0.60 13.20
C PHE A 105 -2.15 0.13 12.19
N PHE A 106 -2.25 -0.15 10.89
CA PHE A 106 -1.33 0.42 9.89
C PHE A 106 -1.98 1.42 8.94
N TRP A 107 -3.31 1.54 8.98
CA TRP A 107 -4.07 2.47 8.14
C TRP A 107 -4.29 3.82 8.85
N GLU A 108 -3.99 4.93 8.18
CA GLU A 108 -4.20 6.31 8.67
C GLU A 108 -5.62 6.88 8.47
N ASP A 109 -6.64 6.04 8.35
CA ASP A 109 -7.99 6.53 8.10
C ASP A 109 -8.82 6.46 9.38
N ASP A 110 -8.86 7.60 10.07
CA ASP A 110 -9.74 7.89 11.20
C ASP A 110 -11.23 7.71 10.84
N SER A 111 -11.60 7.52 9.55
CA SER A 111 -12.98 7.34 9.08
C SER A 111 -13.53 5.92 9.25
N PHE A 112 -12.66 4.89 9.37
CA PHE A 112 -13.10 3.50 9.50
C PHE A 112 -13.46 3.10 10.94
N LEU A 113 -13.16 3.97 11.90
CA LEU A 113 -13.53 3.81 13.31
C LEU A 113 -14.71 4.74 13.60
N LEU A 114 -15.83 4.11 13.93
CA LEU A 114 -17.15 4.74 14.12
C LEU A 114 -17.13 5.95 15.05
N GLU A 115 -18.10 6.84 14.80
CA GLU A 115 -18.39 8.17 15.37
C GLU A 115 -18.58 8.26 16.90
N ASP A 116 -17.72 7.65 17.72
CA ASP A 116 -17.79 7.82 19.18
C ASP A 116 -16.69 8.77 19.69
N GLU A 117 -17.09 10.01 19.99
CA GLU A 117 -16.21 11.15 20.33
C GLU A 117 -15.50 11.04 21.68
N THR A 118 -15.53 9.88 22.36
CA THR A 118 -15.11 9.77 23.76
C THR A 118 -13.82 8.99 24.01
N GLN A 119 -13.23 8.35 22.99
CA GLN A 119 -11.93 7.68 23.16
C GLN A 119 -10.75 8.54 22.71
N ILE A 120 -9.72 8.59 23.56
CA ILE A 120 -8.47 9.34 23.35
C ILE A 120 -7.81 8.80 22.07
N ARG A 121 -7.81 9.63 21.02
CA ARG A 121 -7.32 9.28 19.69
C ARG A 121 -5.79 9.33 19.66
N TYR A 122 -5.13 8.18 19.50
CA TYR A 122 -3.72 8.14 19.13
C TYR A 122 -3.57 7.94 17.62
N ARG A 123 -2.98 8.91 16.92
CA ARG A 123 -2.82 8.89 15.46
C ARG A 123 -1.64 8.03 15.07
N SER A 124 -1.73 7.33 13.93
CA SER A 124 -0.59 6.56 13.38
C SER A 124 0.69 7.42 13.24
N HIS A 125 0.51 8.69 12.86
CA HIS A 125 1.57 9.69 12.69
C HIS A 125 2.37 9.99 13.98
N ASP A 126 1.83 9.68 15.16
CA ASP A 126 2.52 9.95 16.43
C ASP A 126 3.56 8.88 16.79
N PHE A 127 3.46 7.69 16.17
CA PHE A 127 4.33 6.54 16.47
C PHE A 127 5.42 6.33 15.42
N TRP A 128 5.07 6.48 14.15
CA TRP A 128 6.06 6.46 13.09
C TRP A 128 6.74 7.82 13.06
N LYS A 129 7.91 7.94 13.71
CA LYS A 129 8.81 9.04 13.36
C LYS A 129 9.08 8.88 11.86
N PRO A 130 8.68 9.82 10.99
CA PRO A 130 9.11 9.76 9.61
C PRO A 130 10.63 9.70 9.70
N ALA A 131 11.23 8.64 9.16
CA ALA A 131 12.68 8.50 9.18
C ALA A 131 13.25 9.82 8.65
N ASP A 132 13.85 10.62 9.53
CA ASP A 132 14.24 12.02 9.31
C ASP A 132 14.94 12.16 7.95
N SER A 133 14.18 12.53 6.92
CA SER A 133 14.61 13.05 5.64
C SER A 133 13.38 13.14 4.73
N GLU A 134 13.11 14.32 4.20
CA GLU A 134 12.22 14.56 3.05
C GLU A 134 12.49 13.63 1.84
N GLU A 135 13.65 12.95 1.81
CA GLU A 135 14.11 12.08 0.71
C GLU A 135 13.56 10.64 0.75
N ALA A 136 13.02 10.16 1.88
CA ALA A 136 12.36 8.83 1.97
C ALA A 136 11.14 8.69 1.07
N CYS A 137 10.52 9.84 0.84
CA CYS A 137 9.15 9.96 0.47
C CYS A 137 8.99 10.59 -0.92
N SER A 138 9.99 10.49 -1.79
CA SER A 138 9.92 11.12 -3.12
C SER A 138 8.97 10.43 -4.11
N ILE A 139 8.26 9.37 -3.71
CA ILE A 139 7.14 8.81 -4.47
C ILE A 139 5.82 8.89 -3.67
N LEU A 140 5.90 8.90 -2.34
CA LEU A 140 4.75 8.80 -1.42
C LEU A 140 4.39 10.10 -0.68
N SER A 141 5.30 11.07 -0.58
CA SER A 141 5.02 12.42 -0.01
C SER A 141 5.41 13.59 -0.93
N HIS A 142 6.29 13.37 -1.91
CA HIS A 142 6.61 14.32 -2.99
C HIS A 142 6.76 13.54 -4.29
N PRO A 143 5.68 13.27 -5.04
CA PRO A 143 5.76 12.43 -6.22
C PRO A 143 6.71 13.05 -7.27
N PRO A 144 7.20 12.27 -8.24
CA PRO A 144 7.97 12.81 -9.36
C PRO A 144 7.24 14.02 -9.93
N SER A 145 7.97 15.07 -10.31
CA SER A 145 7.46 16.38 -10.76
C SER A 145 6.49 16.34 -11.96
N ASN A 146 6.16 15.14 -12.46
CA ASN A 146 5.31 14.88 -13.63
C ASN A 146 4.13 13.93 -13.34
N ILE A 147 3.86 13.55 -12.08
CA ILE A 147 2.59 12.85 -11.78
C ILE A 147 1.42 13.83 -11.91
N ASP A 148 0.29 13.32 -12.40
CA ASP A 148 -0.93 14.11 -12.39
C ASP A 148 -1.49 14.25 -10.95
N GLU A 149 -1.87 15.47 -10.56
CA GLU A 149 -2.36 15.79 -9.20
C GLU A 149 -3.54 14.91 -8.74
N GLU A 150 -4.44 14.53 -9.66
CA GLU A 150 -5.59 13.65 -9.35
C GLU A 150 -5.16 12.23 -8.95
N VAL A 151 -4.08 11.72 -9.56
CA VAL A 151 -3.51 10.41 -9.22
C VAL A 151 -2.79 10.54 -7.89
N TYR A 152 -2.01 11.61 -7.71
CA TYR A 152 -1.31 11.88 -6.46
C TYR A 152 -2.24 12.04 -5.27
N GLY A 153 -3.30 12.84 -5.40
CA GLY A 153 -4.27 13.06 -4.32
C GLY A 153 -4.93 11.76 -3.86
N LEU A 154 -5.16 10.84 -4.79
CA LEU A 154 -5.72 9.52 -4.50
C LEU A 154 -4.68 8.61 -3.84
N LEU A 155 -3.43 8.56 -4.32
CA LEU A 155 -2.36 7.80 -3.65
C LEU A 155 -2.10 8.33 -2.23
N LYS A 156 -2.19 9.66 -2.05
CA LYS A 156 -2.05 10.33 -0.76
C LYS A 156 -3.19 9.98 0.21
N SER A 157 -4.37 9.55 -0.23
CA SER A 157 -5.40 9.09 0.70
C SER A 157 -5.10 7.71 1.29
N PHE A 158 -4.23 6.91 0.65
CA PHE A 158 -3.84 5.58 1.10
C PHE A 158 -2.55 5.58 1.93
N LYS A 159 -2.34 6.59 2.80
CA LYS A 159 -1.07 6.77 3.53
C LYS A 159 -0.70 5.50 4.33
N SER A 160 0.31 4.79 3.85
CA SER A 160 0.99 3.77 4.64
C SER A 160 2.44 4.18 4.87
N HIS A 161 2.76 4.43 6.14
CA HIS A 161 4.13 4.71 6.57
C HIS A 161 5.04 3.48 6.46
N VAL A 162 4.48 2.27 6.61
CA VAL A 162 5.24 1.02 6.49
C VAL A 162 5.62 0.77 5.04
N ALA A 163 4.67 0.91 4.11
CA ALA A 163 4.95 0.82 2.67
C ALA A 163 5.99 1.87 2.25
N ALA A 164 5.88 3.10 2.76
CA ALA A 164 6.84 4.15 2.47
C ALA A 164 8.24 3.85 2.99
N PHE A 165 8.34 3.40 4.24
CA PHE A 165 9.59 3.02 4.85
C PHE A 165 10.24 1.83 4.13
N LEU A 166 9.47 0.80 3.81
CA LEU A 166 9.94 -0.36 3.05
C LEU A 166 10.40 0.04 1.65
N TYR A 167 9.64 0.88 0.95
CA TYR A 167 10.01 1.39 -0.37
C TYR A 167 11.31 2.20 -0.34
N LYS A 168 11.49 3.11 0.62
CA LYS A 168 12.77 3.82 0.81
C LYS A 168 13.93 2.85 1.01
N THR A 169 13.71 1.84 1.84
CA THR A 169 14.78 0.95 2.29
C THR A 169 15.19 -0.06 1.22
N LEU A 170 14.23 -0.54 0.43
CA LEU A 170 14.42 -1.59 -0.56
C LEU A 170 14.63 -1.04 -1.98
N GLY A 171 14.03 0.10 -2.31
CA GLY A 171 13.91 0.60 -3.68
C GLY A 171 13.10 -0.34 -4.59
N ASP A 172 13.01 0.04 -5.87
CA ASP A 172 12.26 -0.74 -6.88
C ASP A 172 12.78 -2.19 -6.97
N ASN A 173 14.09 -2.37 -7.11
CA ASN A 173 14.71 -3.69 -7.24
C ASN A 173 14.53 -4.54 -5.98
N GLY A 174 14.63 -3.95 -4.78
CA GLY A 174 14.48 -4.70 -3.53
C GLY A 174 13.04 -5.17 -3.31
N ILE A 175 12.06 -4.35 -3.69
CA ILE A 175 10.65 -4.75 -3.67
C ILE A 175 10.38 -5.84 -4.69
N GLU A 176 10.80 -5.67 -5.94
CA GLU A 176 10.58 -6.68 -6.97
C GLU A 176 11.25 -8.01 -6.60
N ASN A 177 12.50 -8.00 -6.14
CA ASN A 177 13.18 -9.21 -5.70
C ASN A 177 12.47 -9.90 -4.52
N SER A 178 11.92 -9.12 -3.59
CA SER A 178 11.15 -9.65 -2.46
C SER A 178 9.80 -10.23 -2.90
N LEU A 179 9.15 -9.61 -3.90
CA LEU A 179 7.86 -10.05 -4.41
C LEU A 179 7.96 -11.25 -5.38
N LEU A 180 9.04 -11.34 -6.16
CA LEU A 180 9.28 -12.37 -7.17
C LEU A 180 9.57 -13.75 -6.57
N SER A 181 9.97 -13.84 -5.31
CA SER A 181 10.21 -15.11 -4.63
C SER A 181 8.87 -15.82 -4.35
N PRO A 182 8.49 -16.85 -5.14
CA PRO A 182 7.16 -17.44 -5.06
C PRO A 182 6.94 -18.15 -3.72
N THR A 183 8.02 -18.53 -3.05
CA THR A 183 8.01 -19.13 -1.72
C THR A 183 7.86 -18.10 -0.60
N ALA A 184 8.18 -16.82 -0.83
CA ALA A 184 8.12 -15.76 0.16
C ALA A 184 6.80 -14.97 0.14
N THR A 185 6.08 -14.99 -0.98
CA THR A 185 4.82 -14.25 -1.20
C THR A 185 3.60 -15.15 -1.37
N THR A 186 3.61 -16.34 -0.77
CA THR A 186 2.44 -17.21 -0.67
C THR A 186 1.49 -16.74 0.42
N PHE A 187 0.20 -16.70 0.08
CA PHE A 187 -0.88 -16.54 1.05
C PHE A 187 -1.76 -17.81 1.07
N PRO A 188 -2.18 -18.34 2.25
CA PRO A 188 -1.86 -17.85 3.59
C PRO A 188 -0.36 -17.96 3.91
N MET A 189 0.15 -16.98 4.65
CA MET A 189 1.56 -16.94 5.05
C MET A 189 1.87 -18.12 5.98
N ILE A 190 2.93 -18.87 5.69
CA ILE A 190 3.39 -19.99 6.51
C ILE A 190 4.77 -19.68 7.11
N LYS A 191 5.12 -20.32 8.23
CA LYS A 191 6.39 -20.04 8.96
C LYS A 191 7.65 -20.13 8.09
N GLY A 192 7.69 -21.07 7.14
CA GLY A 192 8.81 -21.21 6.21
C GLY A 192 8.94 -20.02 5.26
N SER A 193 7.82 -19.65 4.63
CA SER A 193 7.69 -18.48 3.75
C SER A 193 7.97 -17.17 4.48
N ALA A 194 7.46 -17.03 5.71
CA ALA A 194 7.67 -15.86 6.55
C ALA A 194 9.16 -15.62 6.82
N LYS A 195 9.91 -16.67 7.18
CA LYS A 195 11.37 -16.56 7.35
C LYS A 195 12.07 -16.20 6.05
N GLY A 196 11.72 -16.89 4.96
CA GLY A 196 12.31 -16.62 3.64
C GLY A 196 12.09 -15.18 3.18
N LEU A 197 10.90 -14.60 3.42
CA LEU A 197 10.60 -13.21 3.12
C LEU A 197 11.42 -12.25 4.00
N LEU A 198 11.42 -12.46 5.32
CA LEU A 198 12.12 -11.55 6.22
C LEU A 198 13.66 -11.59 6.02
N GLU A 199 14.20 -12.68 5.46
CA GLU A 199 15.60 -12.77 5.03
C GLU A 199 15.91 -11.90 3.81
N THR A 200 14.93 -11.58 2.95
CA THR A 200 15.13 -10.67 1.81
C THR A 200 15.09 -9.20 2.21
N ILE A 201 14.67 -8.90 3.44
CA ILE A 201 14.49 -7.54 3.94
C ILE A 201 15.64 -7.20 4.89
N PRO A 202 16.22 -5.99 4.80
CA PRO A 202 17.25 -5.56 5.72
C PRO A 202 16.82 -5.72 7.17
N LYS A 203 17.66 -6.37 7.98
CA LYS A 203 17.35 -6.67 9.39
C LYS A 203 16.95 -5.43 10.19
N CYS A 204 17.60 -4.30 9.94
CA CYS A 204 17.25 -3.03 10.58
C CYS A 204 15.82 -2.57 10.27
N ALA A 205 15.31 -2.85 9.07
CA ALA A 205 13.93 -2.53 8.69
C ALA A 205 12.93 -3.44 9.41
N VAL A 206 13.22 -4.74 9.47
CA VAL A 206 12.38 -5.70 10.20
C VAL A 206 12.35 -5.37 11.70
N GLU A 207 13.50 -5.08 12.32
CA GLU A 207 13.59 -4.65 13.71
C GLU A 207 12.82 -3.36 13.98
N TYR A 208 12.90 -2.39 13.07
CA TYR A 208 12.16 -1.14 13.15
C TYR A 208 10.64 -1.38 13.14
N ILE A 209 10.15 -2.15 12.16
CA ILE A 209 8.72 -2.48 12.03
C ILE A 209 8.24 -3.25 13.27
N MET A 210 8.97 -4.28 13.70
CA MET A 210 8.60 -5.07 14.89
C MET A 210 8.54 -4.23 16.16
N THR A 211 9.48 -3.29 16.34
CA THR A 211 9.48 -2.39 17.50
C THR A 211 8.22 -1.53 17.52
N HIS A 212 7.83 -0.97 16.37
CA HIS A 212 6.61 -0.17 16.26
C HIS A 212 5.34 -1.01 16.47
N CYS A 213 5.30 -2.25 15.96
CA CYS A 213 4.20 -3.18 16.23
C CYS A 213 4.08 -3.44 17.75
N ALA A 214 5.19 -3.73 18.43
CA ALA A 214 5.21 -4.04 19.85
C ALA A 214 4.83 -2.85 20.74
N GLU A 215 5.27 -1.64 20.40
CA GLU A 215 4.86 -0.41 21.10
C GLU A 215 3.35 -0.19 21.02
N ARG A 216 2.75 -0.46 19.85
CA ARG A 216 1.31 -0.28 19.63
C ARG A 216 0.47 -1.35 20.34
N SER A 217 0.86 -2.62 20.27
CA SER A 217 0.16 -3.71 21.00
C SER A 217 0.12 -3.46 22.52
N ASN A 218 1.20 -2.91 23.10
CA ASN A 218 1.27 -2.60 24.53
C ASN A 218 0.36 -1.45 24.97
N ILE A 219 0.01 -0.54 24.07
CA ILE A 219 -0.91 0.58 24.35
C ILE A 219 -2.34 0.06 24.34
N THR A 220 -2.74 -0.68 23.30
CA THR A 220 -4.09 -1.25 23.21
C THR A 220 -4.38 -2.20 24.39
N ALA A 221 -3.41 -3.03 24.79
CA ALA A 221 -3.54 -3.91 25.95
C ALA A 221 -3.64 -3.16 27.31
N ARG A 222 -3.19 -1.90 27.37
CA ARG A 222 -3.38 -1.03 28.55
C ARG A 222 -4.75 -0.37 28.54
N GLU A 223 -5.31 -0.08 27.36
CA GLU A 223 -6.63 0.55 27.20
C GLU A 223 -7.76 -0.44 27.49
N ASP A 224 -7.66 -1.69 27.04
CA ASP A 224 -8.63 -2.74 27.36
C ASP A 224 -8.75 -2.97 28.89
N LYS A 225 -7.65 -2.75 29.63
CA LYS A 225 -7.62 -2.84 31.10
C LYS A 225 -8.15 -1.61 31.84
N VAL A 226 -8.32 -0.48 31.16
CA VAL A 226 -8.88 0.76 31.74
C VAL A 226 -10.40 0.82 31.56
N LEU A 227 -10.94 -0.01 30.66
CA LEU A 227 -12.38 -0.12 30.35
C LEU A 227 -13.08 -1.31 31.05
N GLU A 228 -12.36 -2.12 31.83
CA GLU A 228 -12.89 -3.12 32.78
C GLU A 228 -12.99 -2.56 34.21
#